data_AF-A0A661D3N6-F1
#
_entry.id   AF-A0A661D3N6-F1
#
_cell.length_a   1.000
_cell.length_b   1.000
_cell.length_c   1.000
_cell.angle_alpha   90.00
_cell.angle_beta   90.00
_cell.angle_gamma   90.00
#
_symmetry.space_group_name_H-M   'P 1'
#
loop_
_entity.id
_entity.type
_entity.pdbx_description
1 polymer ?
#
loop_
_entity_poly.entity_id
_entity_poly.type
_entity_poly.pdbx_seq_one_letter_code
_entity_poly.pdbx_strand_id
1 'polypeptide(L)'
;MLTDNIKKIIQDAYSHILESKKVKPRYGQKLMIADIARILGNIDRNDPDQAHICTLEAGTGTGKTIAYLVAALPIAQEQKKKLVISTATIALQEQILLKDLPDLHRHSGLNFSFTLAKGRKRYVCLYKLDNYIAHKNQTELPLDMPSSDVLLNNKDDIELYDNLFQAWKKKTWNGELDSWDDFNAQSSWLPLTSDQHQCSGKRCSFYNECVYFKARESIFKVDCIIANHDLVLSDLNMGGGFILPPPNECIYIFDEGHHLPLKAINHFSYSFQINSTIKWLDQLNSTLNNFVSLAKPPVQIQQFIEKFPEQAKDINQEIQNLETIVSQFQFPENKFFSPTVNNSASSQEQIYRFEFGQIPDVLKNQCQHLLKQFEKLSGHLLHINTV
;
A
#
# COMPACT_ATOMS: atom_id res chain seq x y z
N MET A 1 2.99 -3.31 34.10
CA MET A 1 4.38 -3.30 34.60
C MET A 1 5.13 -4.47 34.01
N LEU A 2 6.37 -4.25 33.52
CA LEU A 2 7.26 -5.32 33.08
C LEU A 2 7.53 -6.33 34.18
N THR A 3 7.32 -7.61 33.90
CA THR A 3 7.75 -8.70 34.79
C THR A 3 9.27 -8.74 34.86
N ASP A 4 9.81 -9.18 36.00
CA ASP A 4 11.27 -9.31 36.17
C ASP A 4 11.88 -10.33 35.21
N ASN A 5 11.08 -11.31 34.76
CA ASN A 5 11.48 -12.27 33.73
C ASN A 5 11.80 -11.57 32.39
N ILE A 6 10.91 -10.69 31.91
CA ILE A 6 11.14 -9.98 30.64
C ILE A 6 12.35 -9.07 30.73
N LYS A 7 12.52 -8.35 31.85
CA LYS A 7 13.70 -7.50 32.07
C LYS A 7 14.98 -8.32 31.97
N LYS A 8 15.00 -9.52 32.56
CA LYS A 8 16.13 -10.44 32.48
C LYS A 8 16.39 -10.90 31.04
N ILE A 9 15.34 -11.30 30.30
CA ILE A 9 15.48 -11.69 28.88
C ILE A 9 16.08 -10.55 28.04
N ILE A 10 15.62 -9.31 28.22
CA ILE A 10 16.15 -8.13 27.50
C ILE A 10 17.62 -7.90 27.87
N GLN A 11 17.98 -8.01 29.15
CA GLN A 11 19.36 -7.82 29.63
C GLN A 11 20.30 -8.91 29.13
N ASP A 12 19.89 -10.18 29.21
CA ASP A 12 20.65 -11.33 28.74
C ASP A 12 20.85 -11.24 27.22
N ALA A 13 19.79 -10.92 26.47
CA ALA A 13 19.86 -10.74 25.03
C ALA A 13 20.83 -9.64 24.62
N TYR A 14 20.80 -8.49 25.29
CA TYR A 14 21.74 -7.41 25.03
C TYR A 14 23.18 -7.82 25.39
N SER A 15 23.37 -8.51 26.52
CA SER A 15 24.70 -8.93 26.97
C SER A 15 25.34 -9.94 26.02
N HIS A 16 24.57 -10.94 25.56
CA HIS A 16 25.03 -11.90 24.55
C HIS A 16 25.47 -11.22 23.25
N ILE A 17 24.73 -10.20 22.78
CA ILE A 17 25.13 -9.44 21.58
C ILE A 17 26.47 -8.74 21.79
N LEU A 18 26.67 -8.09 22.94
CA LEU A 18 27.90 -7.36 23.25
C LEU A 18 29.11 -8.32 23.31
N GLU A 19 28.96 -9.45 24.00
CA GLU A 19 29.99 -10.47 24.14
C GLU A 19 30.34 -11.11 22.79
N SER A 20 29.32 -11.56 22.05
CA SER A 20 29.50 -12.28 20.80
C SER A 20 30.09 -11.39 19.70
N LYS A 21 29.64 -10.13 19.60
CA LYS A 21 30.17 -9.16 18.62
C LYS A 21 31.43 -8.43 19.11
N LYS A 22 31.89 -8.68 20.35
CA LYS A 22 33.04 -8.00 20.98
C LYS A 22 32.93 -6.48 20.95
N VAL A 23 31.72 -5.96 21.15
CA VAL A 23 31.44 -4.51 21.13
C VAL A 23 31.18 -3.98 22.53
N LYS A 24 31.54 -2.71 22.77
CA LYS A 24 31.30 -2.06 24.06
C LYS A 24 29.87 -1.53 24.15
N PRO A 25 29.22 -1.62 25.33
CA PRO A 25 27.91 -1.04 25.53
C PRO A 25 27.94 0.48 25.37
N ARG A 26 26.91 1.03 24.73
CA ARG A 26 26.71 2.47 24.59
C ARG A 26 25.58 2.95 25.52
N TYR A 27 25.79 4.07 26.20
CA TYR A 27 24.79 4.63 27.11
C TYR A 27 23.47 4.94 26.41
N GLY A 28 23.51 5.60 25.24
CA GLY A 28 22.31 5.92 24.47
C GLY A 28 21.49 4.68 24.06
N GLN A 29 22.15 3.57 23.71
CA GLN A 29 21.44 2.31 23.42
C GLN A 29 20.74 1.75 24.65
N LYS A 30 21.42 1.73 25.81
CA LYS A 30 20.83 1.26 27.08
C LYS A 30 19.62 2.11 27.49
N LEU A 31 19.73 3.43 27.35
CA LEU A 31 18.65 4.36 27.65
C LEU A 31 17.44 4.11 26.72
N MET A 32 17.69 4.00 25.41
CA MET A 32 16.67 3.69 24.42
C MET A 32 15.95 2.35 24.72
N ILE A 33 16.70 1.29 25.03
CA ILE A 33 16.15 -0.02 25.42
C ILE A 33 15.24 0.13 26.65
N ALA A 34 15.73 0.83 27.69
CA ALA A 34 14.99 1.01 28.92
C ALA A 34 13.69 1.82 28.73
N ASP A 35 13.75 2.89 27.92
CA ASP A 35 12.58 3.73 27.62
C ASP A 35 11.51 2.98 26.82
N ILE A 36 11.92 2.27 25.76
CA ILE A 36 11.01 1.43 24.98
C ILE A 36 10.38 0.36 25.86
N ALA A 37 11.19 -0.35 26.64
CA ALA A 37 10.70 -1.41 27.51
C ALA A 37 9.71 -0.86 28.53
N ARG A 38 10.05 0.24 29.20
CA ARG A 38 9.20 0.89 30.21
C ARG A 38 7.84 1.28 29.64
N ILE A 39 7.81 1.90 28.46
CA ILE A 39 6.55 2.36 27.84
C ILE A 39 5.71 1.15 27.41
N LEU A 40 6.28 0.21 26.65
CA LEU A 40 5.55 -0.97 26.18
C LEU A 40 5.09 -1.88 27.33
N GLY A 41 5.83 -1.90 28.44
CA GLY A 41 5.53 -2.67 29.64
C GLY A 41 4.48 -2.08 30.57
N ASN A 42 4.18 -0.79 30.43
CA ASN A 42 3.23 -0.05 31.27
C ASN A 42 1.93 0.31 30.56
N ILE A 43 1.72 -0.20 29.35
CA ILE A 43 0.46 -0.10 28.62
C ILE A 43 -0.65 -0.79 29.44
N ASP A 44 -1.54 0.00 30.05
CA ASP A 44 -2.78 -0.50 30.61
C ASP A 44 -3.79 -0.69 29.46
N ARG A 45 -4.32 -1.91 29.35
CA ARG A 45 -5.21 -2.28 28.24
C ARG A 45 -6.67 -1.92 28.49
N ASN A 46 -6.99 -1.53 29.73
CA ASN A 46 -8.34 -1.16 30.12
C ASN A 46 -8.61 0.34 29.96
N ASP A 47 -7.58 1.14 29.66
CA ASP A 47 -7.67 2.58 29.48
C ASP A 47 -7.44 2.96 28.01
N PRO A 48 -8.51 3.08 27.20
CA PRO A 48 -8.39 3.45 25.80
C PRO A 48 -7.93 4.90 25.57
N ASP A 49 -7.97 5.76 26.60
CA ASP A 49 -7.58 7.17 26.48
C ASP A 49 -6.07 7.38 26.70
N GLN A 50 -5.34 6.36 27.15
CA GLN A 50 -3.91 6.45 27.34
C GLN A 50 -3.17 6.32 26.00
N ALA A 51 -2.63 7.43 25.49
CA ALA A 51 -1.78 7.41 24.31
C ALA A 51 -0.45 6.66 24.59
N HIS A 52 -0.33 5.43 24.10
CA HIS A 52 0.87 4.60 24.27
C HIS A 52 1.93 4.85 23.19
N ILE A 53 2.26 6.13 22.95
CA ILE A 53 3.21 6.54 21.92
C ILE A 53 4.55 6.88 22.57
N CYS A 54 5.63 6.32 22.01
CA CYS A 54 7.00 6.63 22.39
C CYS A 54 7.70 7.30 21.20
N THR A 55 8.16 8.53 21.39
CA THR A 55 8.99 9.25 20.41
C THR A 55 10.42 9.32 20.91
N LEU A 56 11.34 8.72 20.17
CA LEU A 56 12.76 8.67 20.54
C LEU A 56 13.60 9.23 19.40
N GLU A 57 14.39 10.24 19.70
CA GLU A 57 15.40 10.74 18.79
C GLU A 57 16.75 10.11 19.13
N ALA A 58 17.40 9.54 18.13
CA ALA A 58 18.74 9.00 18.29
C ALA A 58 19.57 9.27 17.03
N GLY A 59 20.84 9.63 17.22
CA GLY A 59 21.76 9.93 16.13
C GLY A 59 21.99 8.74 15.19
N THR A 60 22.49 9.01 13.98
CA THR A 60 22.90 7.95 13.04
C THR A 60 24.04 7.11 13.63
N GLY A 61 24.10 5.84 13.27
CA GLY A 61 25.15 4.92 13.75
C GLY A 61 25.11 4.60 15.25
N THR A 62 24.11 5.09 16.00
CA THR A 62 23.93 4.79 17.44
C THR A 62 23.45 3.37 17.70
N GLY A 63 23.07 2.61 16.67
CA GLY A 63 22.54 1.24 16.77
C GLY A 63 21.08 1.19 17.24
N LYS A 64 20.27 2.12 16.73
CA LYS A 64 18.83 2.25 16.98
C LYS A 64 18.09 0.94 16.74
N THR A 65 18.39 0.27 15.62
CA THR A 65 17.79 -0.99 15.21
C THR A 65 17.93 -2.07 16.26
N ILE A 66 19.15 -2.30 16.78
CA ILE A 66 19.37 -3.28 17.83
C ILE A 66 18.63 -2.90 19.11
N ALA A 67 18.67 -1.62 19.49
CA ALA A 67 18.05 -1.16 20.72
C ALA A 67 16.52 -1.39 20.73
N TYR A 68 15.80 -1.02 19.66
CA TYR A 68 14.37 -1.26 19.62
C TYR A 68 14.02 -2.74 19.45
N LEU A 69 14.80 -3.52 18.70
CA LEU A 69 14.51 -4.95 18.51
C LEU A 69 14.68 -5.74 19.80
N VAL A 70 15.78 -5.51 20.52
CA VAL A 70 16.09 -6.20 21.79
C VAL A 70 15.05 -5.88 22.87
N ALA A 71 14.50 -4.65 22.87
CA ALA A 71 13.44 -4.28 23.80
C ALA A 71 12.08 -4.83 23.37
N ALA A 72 11.68 -4.63 22.11
CA ALA A 72 10.31 -4.86 21.66
C ALA A 72 9.99 -6.32 21.37
N LEU A 73 10.94 -7.13 20.85
CA LEU A 73 10.67 -8.54 20.51
C LEU A 73 10.26 -9.37 21.74
N PRO A 74 11.02 -9.38 22.86
CA PRO A 74 10.62 -10.15 24.04
C PRO A 74 9.27 -9.71 24.61
N ILE A 75 9.00 -8.41 24.58
CA ILE A 75 7.73 -7.85 25.05
C ILE A 75 6.59 -8.28 24.12
N ALA A 76 6.77 -8.22 22.80
CA ALA A 76 5.78 -8.66 21.84
C ALA A 76 5.46 -10.15 22.03
N GLN A 77 6.48 -11.00 22.19
CA GLN A 77 6.30 -12.45 22.40
C GLN A 77 5.53 -12.76 23.70
N GLU A 78 5.93 -12.16 24.82
CA GLU A 78 5.21 -12.35 26.09
C GLU A 78 3.74 -11.91 25.97
N GLN A 79 3.52 -10.78 25.30
CA GLN A 79 2.19 -10.23 25.09
C GLN A 79 1.37 -10.94 24.01
N LYS A 80 1.93 -11.97 23.35
CA LYS A 80 1.35 -12.66 22.18
C LYS A 80 0.96 -11.69 21.06
N LYS A 81 1.76 -10.64 20.88
CA LYS A 81 1.62 -9.63 19.84
C LYS A 81 2.65 -9.83 18.73
N LYS A 82 2.32 -9.31 17.55
CA LYS A 82 3.22 -9.24 16.40
C LYS A 82 4.00 -7.93 16.44
N LEU A 83 5.30 -7.97 16.18
CA LEU A 83 6.11 -6.77 16.02
C LEU A 83 6.08 -6.34 14.55
N VAL A 84 5.57 -5.14 14.26
CA VAL A 84 5.55 -4.58 12.91
C VAL A 84 6.57 -3.45 12.83
N ILE A 85 7.61 -3.63 12.03
CA ILE A 85 8.66 -2.64 11.80
C ILE A 85 8.40 -1.98 10.45
N SER A 86 8.11 -0.69 10.49
CA SER A 86 7.84 0.12 9.33
C SER A 86 9.06 0.97 9.00
N THR A 87 9.56 0.88 7.76
CA THR A 87 10.71 1.68 7.29
C THR A 87 10.35 2.66 6.20
N ALA A 88 11.18 3.71 6.06
CA ALA A 88 10.96 4.74 5.05
C ALA A 88 11.32 4.31 3.62
N THR A 89 12.40 3.52 3.45
CA THR A 89 12.98 3.18 2.14
C THR A 89 13.23 1.67 1.99
N ILE A 90 13.29 1.21 0.74
CA ILE A 90 13.58 -0.20 0.40
C ILE A 90 14.97 -0.60 0.91
N ALA A 91 15.97 0.27 0.77
CA ALA A 91 17.33 -0.01 1.25
C ALA A 91 17.39 -0.24 2.77
N LEU A 92 16.67 0.58 3.56
CA LEU A 92 16.58 0.37 5.02
C LEU A 92 15.84 -0.93 5.36
N GLN A 93 14.79 -1.24 4.60
CA GLN A 93 14.04 -2.48 4.73
C GLN A 93 14.93 -3.72 4.50
N GLU A 94 15.73 -3.70 3.43
CA GLU A 94 16.68 -4.76 3.10
C GLU A 94 17.79 -4.87 4.14
N GLN A 95 18.30 -3.74 4.65
CA GLN A 95 19.28 -3.75 5.73
C GLN A 95 18.73 -4.47 6.97
N ILE A 96 17.49 -4.17 7.39
CA ILE A 96 16.87 -4.82 8.54
C ILE A 96 16.67 -6.31 8.27
N LEU A 97 16.16 -6.67 7.09
CA LEU A 97 15.81 -8.03 6.73
C LEU A 97 17.04 -8.95 6.54
N LEU A 98 18.06 -8.48 5.83
CA LEU A 98 19.20 -9.30 5.39
C LEU A 98 20.37 -9.24 6.36
N LYS A 99 20.44 -8.20 7.21
CA LYS A 99 21.55 -7.99 8.14
C LYS A 99 21.08 -7.93 9.58
N ASP A 100 20.27 -6.94 9.96
CA ASP A 100 20.06 -6.64 11.38
C ASP A 100 19.25 -7.73 12.12
N LEU A 101 18.17 -8.26 11.53
CA LEU A 101 17.39 -9.36 12.12
C LEU A 101 18.15 -10.70 12.14
N PRO A 102 18.80 -11.15 11.04
CA PRO A 102 19.67 -12.33 11.07
C PRO A 102 20.81 -12.20 12.08
N ASP A 103 21.45 -11.02 12.16
CA ASP A 103 22.48 -10.75 13.16
C ASP A 103 21.91 -10.85 14.57
N LEU A 104 20.74 -10.27 14.83
CA LEU A 104 20.11 -10.37 16.14
C LEU A 104 19.79 -11.81 16.50
N HIS A 105 19.20 -12.58 15.57
CA HIS A 105 18.84 -13.98 15.78
C HIS A 105 20.06 -14.84 16.15
N ARG A 106 21.20 -14.62 15.49
CA ARG A 106 22.45 -15.36 15.76
C ARG A 106 23.11 -15.02 17.09
N HIS A 107 23.05 -13.76 17.53
CA HIS A 107 23.90 -13.27 18.62
C HIS A 107 23.14 -12.95 19.92
N SER A 108 21.81 -12.80 19.90
CA SER A 108 21.03 -12.43 21.09
C SER A 108 20.58 -13.61 21.94
N GLY A 109 20.50 -14.81 21.38
CA GLY A 109 19.86 -15.96 22.03
C GLY A 109 18.33 -15.88 22.06
N LEU A 110 17.73 -14.88 21.40
CA LEU A 110 16.29 -14.81 21.19
C LEU A 110 15.87 -15.74 20.05
N ASN A 111 14.82 -16.52 20.26
CA ASN A 111 14.20 -17.31 19.22
C ASN A 111 12.95 -16.61 18.70
N PHE A 112 12.99 -16.16 17.44
CA PHE A 112 11.89 -15.47 16.79
C PHE A 112 11.94 -15.70 15.29
N SER A 113 10.79 -15.58 14.64
CA SER A 113 10.61 -15.68 13.20
C SER A 113 10.28 -14.31 12.61
N PHE A 114 10.70 -14.06 11.37
CA PHE A 114 10.45 -12.79 10.70
C PHE A 114 10.15 -12.94 9.22
N THR A 115 9.39 -11.99 8.65
CA THR A 115 9.13 -11.94 7.21
C THR A 115 8.92 -10.51 6.71
N LEU A 116 9.04 -10.33 5.39
CA LEU A 116 8.81 -9.05 4.73
C LEU A 116 7.39 -9.02 4.12
N ALA A 117 6.58 -8.07 4.54
CA ALA A 117 5.31 -7.75 3.92
C ALA A 117 5.51 -6.81 2.72
N LYS A 118 4.97 -7.20 1.56
CA LYS A 118 5.06 -6.42 0.33
C LYS A 118 3.67 -6.08 -0.22
N GLY A 119 3.60 -4.99 -0.99
CA GLY A 119 2.39 -4.62 -1.71
C GLY A 119 2.04 -5.63 -2.81
N ARG A 120 0.75 -5.74 -3.13
CA ARG A 120 0.20 -6.71 -4.10
C ARG A 120 0.86 -6.62 -5.48
N LYS A 121 1.20 -5.42 -5.94
CA LYS A 121 1.90 -5.17 -7.22
C LYS A 121 3.32 -5.73 -7.27
N ARG A 122 3.85 -6.28 -6.17
CA ARG A 122 5.16 -6.96 -6.14
C ARG A 122 5.06 -8.46 -6.42
N TYR A 123 3.86 -8.98 -6.62
CA TYR A 123 3.59 -10.38 -6.88
C TYR A 123 2.91 -10.57 -8.23
N VAL A 124 3.30 -11.63 -8.94
CA VAL A 124 2.68 -12.02 -10.20
C VAL A 124 1.25 -12.53 -9.99
N CYS A 125 0.34 -12.13 -10.87
CA CYS A 125 -0.99 -12.72 -10.98
C CYS A 125 -0.92 -13.91 -11.94
N LEU A 126 -0.89 -15.12 -11.40
CA LEU A 126 -0.81 -16.36 -12.20
C LEU A 126 -1.95 -16.48 -13.21
N TYR A 127 -3.15 -15.99 -12.87
CA TYR A 127 -4.29 -15.96 -13.80
C TYR A 127 -4.02 -15.09 -15.03
N LYS A 128 -3.49 -13.88 -14.82
CA LYS A 128 -3.14 -12.99 -15.95
C LYS A 128 -1.99 -13.57 -16.77
N LEU A 129 -0.96 -14.08 -16.10
CA LEU A 129 0.18 -14.72 -16.76
C LEU A 129 -0.27 -15.91 -17.63
N ASP A 130 -1.15 -16.77 -17.12
CA ASP A 130 -1.69 -17.92 -17.86
C ASP A 130 -2.54 -17.47 -19.06
N ASN A 131 -3.41 -16.47 -18.89
CA ASN A 131 -4.17 -15.88 -20.00
C ASN A 131 -3.25 -15.33 -21.09
N TYR A 132 -2.20 -14.58 -20.72
CA TYR A 132 -1.24 -14.04 -21.71
C TYR A 132 -0.56 -15.15 -22.51
N ILE A 133 -0.22 -16.27 -21.87
CA ILE A 133 0.40 -17.41 -22.53
C ILE A 133 -0.60 -18.18 -23.38
N ALA A 134 -1.85 -18.31 -22.95
CA ALA A 134 -2.90 -18.95 -23.73
C ALA A 134 -3.17 -18.17 -25.04
N HIS A 135 -3.16 -16.84 -24.98
CA HIS A 135 -3.37 -15.97 -26.14
C HIS A 135 -2.17 -15.87 -27.08
N LYS A 136 -0.97 -16.36 -26.70
CA LYS A 136 0.18 -16.54 -27.62
C LYS A 136 -0.18 -17.41 -28.83
N ASN A 137 -1.13 -18.34 -28.66
CA ASN A 137 -1.51 -19.32 -29.67
C ASN A 137 -2.77 -18.93 -30.47
N GLN A 138 -3.38 -17.78 -30.19
CA GLN A 138 -4.60 -17.32 -30.86
C GLN A 138 -4.32 -16.00 -31.60
N THR A 139 -4.52 -16.00 -32.91
CA THR A 139 -4.38 -14.84 -33.80
C THR A 139 -5.47 -13.78 -33.59
N GLU A 140 -6.45 -14.04 -32.71
CA GLU A 140 -7.57 -13.16 -32.41
C GLU A 140 -7.58 -12.81 -30.92
N LEU A 141 -7.46 -11.52 -30.63
CA LEU A 141 -7.58 -10.95 -29.28
C LEU A 141 -9.00 -11.16 -28.75
N PRO A 142 -9.20 -11.70 -27.53
CA PRO A 142 -10.53 -11.70 -26.92
C PRO A 142 -11.00 -10.28 -26.60
N LEU A 143 -12.28 -10.03 -26.88
CA LEU A 143 -13.00 -8.76 -26.68
C LEU A 143 -13.10 -8.30 -25.20
N ASP A 144 -12.71 -9.15 -24.24
CA ASP A 144 -12.88 -8.92 -22.80
C ASP A 144 -11.68 -8.25 -22.10
N MET A 145 -10.63 -7.87 -22.84
CA MET A 145 -9.52 -7.10 -22.26
C MET A 145 -9.78 -5.59 -22.37
N PRO A 146 -9.84 -4.85 -21.24
CA PRO A 146 -9.96 -3.40 -21.28
C PRO A 146 -8.80 -2.81 -22.10
N SER A 147 -9.12 -1.88 -23.00
CA SER A 147 -8.20 -1.29 -23.98
C SER A 147 -6.96 -0.60 -23.38
N SER A 148 -6.91 -0.41 -22.06
CA SER A 148 -5.75 0.10 -21.32
C SER A 148 -4.62 -0.93 -21.13
N ASP A 149 -4.92 -2.23 -21.27
CA ASP A 149 -3.95 -3.31 -21.10
C ASP A 149 -3.32 -3.77 -22.45
N VAL A 150 -3.65 -3.07 -23.54
CA VAL A 150 -3.22 -3.35 -24.92
C VAL A 150 -1.87 -2.66 -25.22
N LEU A 151 -0.84 -3.02 -24.47
CA LEU A 151 0.55 -2.63 -24.76
C LEU A 151 1.45 -3.83 -25.06
N LEU A 152 0.89 -4.92 -25.59
CA LEU A 152 1.70 -6.08 -26.02
C LEU A 152 1.92 -6.05 -27.52
N ASN A 153 2.77 -5.12 -27.96
CA ASN A 153 3.31 -5.11 -29.33
C ASN A 153 4.82 -5.44 -29.38
N ASN A 154 5.48 -5.71 -28.24
CA ASN A 154 6.89 -6.07 -28.20
C ASN A 154 7.08 -7.58 -28.05
N LYS A 155 7.82 -8.18 -28.99
CA LYS A 155 8.18 -9.61 -28.97
C LYS A 155 8.92 -10.00 -27.69
N ASP A 156 9.70 -9.07 -27.14
CA ASP A 156 10.51 -9.26 -25.94
C ASP A 156 9.65 -9.55 -24.70
N ASP A 157 8.45 -8.96 -24.59
CA ASP A 157 7.53 -9.19 -23.47
C ASP A 157 6.96 -10.62 -23.47
N ILE A 158 6.71 -11.17 -24.66
CA ILE A 158 6.18 -12.53 -24.82
C ILE A 158 7.21 -13.57 -24.37
N GLU A 159 8.48 -13.37 -24.73
CA GLU A 159 9.57 -14.24 -24.29
C GLU A 159 9.78 -14.17 -22.77
N LEU A 160 9.73 -12.96 -22.21
CA LEU A 160 9.80 -12.74 -20.78
C LEU A 160 8.67 -13.49 -20.05
N TYR A 161 7.43 -13.39 -20.52
CA TYR A 161 6.28 -14.03 -19.86
C TYR A 161 6.37 -15.56 -19.91
N ASP A 162 6.82 -16.13 -21.03
CA ASP A 162 7.06 -17.57 -21.13
C ASP A 162 8.16 -18.01 -20.15
N ASN A 163 9.27 -17.26 -20.07
CA ASN A 163 10.34 -17.53 -19.11
C ASN A 163 9.86 -17.49 -17.64
N LEU A 164 9.05 -16.49 -17.27
CA LEU A 164 8.47 -16.37 -15.93
C LEU A 164 7.57 -17.56 -15.60
N PHE A 165 6.74 -17.99 -16.53
CA PHE A 165 5.84 -19.13 -16.33
C PHE A 165 6.58 -20.46 -16.25
N GLN A 166 7.61 -20.66 -17.08
CA GLN A 166 8.47 -21.84 -16.98
C GLN A 166 9.25 -21.86 -15.67
N ALA A 167 9.77 -20.71 -15.22
CA ALA A 167 10.49 -20.59 -13.96
C ALA A 167 9.56 -20.88 -12.76
N TRP A 168 8.33 -20.39 -12.81
CA TRP A 168 7.32 -20.70 -11.80
C TRP A 168 6.94 -22.19 -11.80
N LYS A 169 6.69 -22.79 -12.97
CA LYS A 169 6.39 -24.24 -13.12
C LYS A 169 7.53 -25.12 -12.60
N LYS A 170 8.78 -24.73 -12.88
CA LYS A 170 9.98 -25.42 -12.39
C LYS A 170 10.29 -25.14 -10.92
N LYS A 171 9.54 -24.25 -10.26
CA LYS A 171 9.76 -23.77 -8.88
C LYS A 171 11.15 -23.14 -8.67
N THR A 172 11.76 -22.60 -9.72
CA THR A 172 13.03 -21.86 -9.64
C THR A 172 12.80 -20.39 -9.29
N TRP A 173 11.57 -19.91 -9.41
CA TRP A 173 11.16 -18.56 -9.05
C TRP A 173 9.91 -18.60 -8.15
N ASN A 174 9.87 -17.73 -7.14
CA ASN A 174 8.79 -17.72 -6.14
C ASN A 174 7.59 -16.84 -6.55
N GLY A 175 7.65 -16.14 -7.68
CA GLY A 175 6.57 -15.26 -8.16
C GLY A 175 6.65 -13.81 -7.68
N GLU A 176 7.74 -13.41 -7.04
CA GLU A 176 8.01 -12.03 -6.63
C GLU A 176 8.82 -11.28 -7.67
N LEU A 177 8.50 -10.00 -7.88
CA LEU A 177 9.28 -9.13 -8.75
C LEU A 177 10.76 -9.07 -8.32
N ASP A 178 11.00 -8.98 -7.01
CA ASP A 178 12.34 -8.74 -6.44
C ASP A 178 13.27 -9.95 -6.52
N SER A 179 12.72 -11.14 -6.76
CA SER A 179 13.51 -12.36 -6.90
C SER A 179 13.73 -12.74 -8.36
N TRP A 180 13.38 -11.86 -9.30
CA TRP A 180 13.64 -12.05 -10.72
C TRP A 180 14.85 -11.21 -11.11
N ASP A 181 15.85 -11.84 -11.73
CA ASP A 181 17.16 -11.23 -11.98
C ASP A 181 17.13 -10.13 -13.06
N ASP A 182 16.10 -10.11 -13.92
CA ASP A 182 15.96 -9.11 -14.98
C ASP A 182 15.10 -7.92 -14.54
N PHE A 183 15.78 -6.90 -14.02
CA PHE A 183 15.14 -5.68 -13.47
C PHE A 183 14.56 -4.74 -14.55
N ASN A 184 14.86 -4.98 -15.84
CA ASN A 184 14.34 -4.16 -16.94
C ASN A 184 12.86 -4.44 -17.26
N ALA A 185 12.26 -5.44 -16.61
CA ALA A 185 10.88 -5.86 -16.82
C ALA A 185 9.81 -4.94 -16.20
N GLN A 186 10.15 -3.76 -15.62
CA GLN A 186 9.19 -3.02 -14.80
C GLN A 186 7.94 -2.52 -15.57
N SER A 187 8.09 -2.14 -16.85
CA SER A 187 6.95 -1.83 -17.73
C SER A 187 6.13 -3.06 -18.07
N SER A 188 6.80 -4.19 -18.33
CA SER A 188 6.21 -5.48 -18.69
C SER A 188 5.59 -6.18 -17.48
N TRP A 189 5.92 -5.75 -16.26
CA TRP A 189 5.44 -6.34 -15.02
C TRP A 189 4.04 -5.86 -14.64
N LEU A 190 3.74 -4.57 -14.84
CA LEU A 190 2.47 -4.00 -14.43
C LEU A 190 1.24 -4.77 -14.98
N PRO A 191 1.20 -5.18 -16.26
CA PRO A 191 0.13 -6.02 -16.80
C PRO A 191 -0.01 -7.38 -16.10
N LEU A 192 1.10 -7.95 -15.61
CA LEU A 192 1.11 -9.24 -14.89
C LEU A 192 0.61 -9.13 -13.45
N THR A 193 0.38 -7.92 -12.93
CA THR A 193 -0.13 -7.72 -11.56
C THR A 193 -1.64 -7.57 -11.54
N SER A 194 -2.24 -7.71 -10.36
CA SER A 194 -3.66 -7.45 -10.15
C SER A 194 -3.85 -6.48 -9.00
N ASP A 195 -4.78 -5.55 -9.16
CA ASP A 195 -5.27 -4.72 -8.06
C ASP A 195 -6.47 -5.39 -7.36
N GLN A 196 -6.86 -4.87 -6.19
CA GLN A 196 -7.95 -5.42 -5.39
C GLN A 196 -9.27 -5.48 -6.17
N HIS A 197 -9.57 -4.48 -6.99
CA HIS A 197 -10.79 -4.41 -7.80
C HIS A 197 -10.80 -5.40 -8.97
N GLN A 198 -9.63 -5.79 -9.49
CA GLN A 198 -9.52 -6.74 -10.59
C GLN A 198 -9.47 -8.20 -10.10
N CYS A 199 -9.13 -8.43 -8.83
CA CYS A 199 -8.98 -9.77 -8.30
C CYS A 199 -10.31 -10.38 -7.91
N SER A 200 -10.62 -11.55 -8.48
CA SER A 200 -11.80 -12.36 -8.11
C SER A 200 -11.68 -13.08 -6.76
N GLY A 201 -10.58 -12.89 -6.02
CA GLY A 201 -10.35 -13.49 -4.69
C GLY A 201 -10.49 -15.01 -4.71
N LYS A 202 -11.32 -15.55 -3.80
CA LYS A 202 -11.57 -16.99 -3.67
C LYS A 202 -12.23 -17.64 -4.90
N ARG A 203 -12.82 -16.84 -5.80
CA ARG A 203 -13.41 -17.34 -7.06
C ARG A 203 -12.36 -17.54 -8.17
N CYS A 204 -11.12 -17.09 -7.95
CA CYS A 204 -10.03 -17.25 -8.90
C CYS A 204 -9.63 -18.74 -9.02
N SER A 205 -9.47 -19.23 -10.24
CA SER A 205 -9.00 -20.59 -10.53
C SER A 205 -7.63 -20.90 -9.92
N PHE A 206 -6.77 -19.89 -9.80
CA PHE A 206 -5.42 -20.00 -9.24
C PHE A 206 -5.34 -19.64 -7.74
N TYR A 207 -6.46 -19.54 -7.01
CA TYR A 207 -6.44 -19.09 -5.61
C TYR A 207 -5.48 -19.91 -4.71
N ASN A 208 -5.53 -21.24 -4.79
CA ASN A 208 -4.70 -22.13 -3.97
C ASN A 208 -3.20 -22.04 -4.28
N GLU A 209 -2.85 -21.55 -5.47
CA GLU A 209 -1.47 -21.39 -5.92
C GLU A 209 -1.01 -19.94 -5.94
N CYS A 210 -1.91 -19.01 -5.57
CA CYS A 210 -1.65 -17.58 -5.64
C CYS A 210 -0.52 -17.18 -4.70
N VAL A 211 0.55 -16.68 -5.30
CA VAL A 211 1.78 -16.27 -4.62
C VAL A 211 1.50 -15.18 -3.59
N TYR A 212 0.70 -14.17 -3.96
CA TYR A 212 0.31 -13.09 -3.07
C TYR A 212 -0.43 -13.60 -1.81
N PHE A 213 -1.41 -14.49 -1.96
CA PHE A 213 -2.15 -15.02 -0.81
C PHE A 213 -1.27 -15.91 0.07
N LYS A 214 -0.41 -16.75 -0.50
CA LYS A 214 0.56 -17.55 0.26
C LYS A 214 1.54 -16.69 1.06
N ALA A 215 2.08 -15.63 0.43
CA ALA A 215 2.93 -14.67 1.13
C ALA A 215 2.18 -14.00 2.27
N ARG A 216 0.94 -13.55 2.03
CA ARG A 216 0.08 -12.94 3.06
C ARG A 216 -0.23 -13.89 4.22
N GLU A 217 -0.48 -15.18 3.98
CA GLU A 217 -0.69 -16.15 5.06
C GLU A 217 0.56 -16.36 5.93
N SER A 218 1.76 -16.25 5.34
CA SER A 218 3.01 -16.38 6.11
C SER A 218 3.22 -15.24 7.11
N ILE A 219 2.71 -14.03 6.82
CA ILE A 219 2.79 -12.85 7.70
C ILE A 219 2.18 -13.13 9.07
N PHE A 220 1.06 -13.86 9.13
CA PHE A 220 0.39 -14.19 10.39
C PHE A 220 1.14 -15.23 11.23
N LYS A 221 2.04 -16.01 10.61
CA LYS A 221 2.77 -17.10 11.26
C LYS A 221 4.08 -16.65 11.91
N VAL A 222 4.59 -15.48 11.56
CA VAL A 222 5.88 -14.97 12.07
C VAL A 222 5.72 -14.03 13.25
N ASP A 223 6.75 -13.84 14.06
CA ASP A 223 6.73 -12.94 15.23
C ASP A 223 6.97 -11.48 14.85
N CYS A 224 7.81 -11.26 13.83
CA CYS A 224 8.23 -9.93 13.38
C CYS A 224 7.96 -9.73 11.89
N ILE A 225 7.32 -8.62 11.54
CA ILE A 225 6.93 -8.28 10.18
C ILE A 225 7.62 -6.98 9.80
N ILE A 226 8.40 -6.99 8.73
CA ILE A 226 8.98 -5.78 8.16
C ILE A 226 8.03 -5.29 7.08
N ALA A 227 7.76 -4.00 7.03
CA ALA A 227 6.96 -3.36 5.99
C ALA A 227 7.51 -1.96 5.70
N ASN A 228 7.14 -1.36 4.57
CA ASN A 228 7.35 0.06 4.38
C ASN A 228 6.22 0.87 5.04
N HIS A 229 6.45 2.16 5.28
CA HIS A 229 5.42 3.07 5.80
C HIS A 229 4.15 3.07 4.95
N ASP A 230 4.30 3.02 3.62
CA ASP A 230 3.17 3.09 2.70
C ASP A 230 2.19 1.91 2.88
N LEU A 231 2.72 0.69 3.03
CA LEU A 231 1.90 -0.51 3.24
C LEU A 231 1.19 -0.48 4.59
N VAL A 232 1.89 -0.05 5.65
CA VAL A 232 1.31 0.07 7.00
C VAL A 232 0.19 1.10 7.00
N LEU A 233 0.42 2.29 6.40
CA LEU A 233 -0.58 3.35 6.32
C LEU A 233 -1.78 2.96 5.44
N SER A 234 -1.54 2.28 4.32
CA SER A 234 -2.61 1.72 3.48
C SER A 234 -3.48 0.73 4.25
N ASP A 235 -2.88 -0.18 5.02
CA ASP A 235 -3.64 -1.14 5.84
C ASP A 235 -4.48 -0.42 6.90
N LEU A 236 -3.91 0.56 7.60
CA LEU A 236 -4.60 1.35 8.61
C LEU A 236 -5.75 2.18 8.02
N ASN A 237 -5.58 2.76 6.82
CA ASN A 237 -6.63 3.52 6.14
C ASN A 237 -7.84 2.65 5.77
N MET A 238 -7.64 1.35 5.56
CA MET A 238 -8.71 0.38 5.32
C MET A 238 -9.43 -0.06 6.61
N GLY A 239 -8.94 0.34 7.79
CA GLY A 239 -9.44 -0.08 9.10
C GLY A 239 -8.49 -1.01 9.87
N GLY A 240 -7.36 -1.40 9.27
CA GLY A 240 -6.36 -2.29 9.85
C GLY A 240 -6.77 -3.77 9.84
N GLY A 241 -5.78 -4.67 9.75
CA GLY A 241 -6.05 -6.12 9.80
C GLY A 241 -6.38 -6.74 8.44
N PHE A 242 -6.30 -5.98 7.35
CA PHE A 242 -6.51 -6.51 6.01
C PHE A 242 -5.21 -7.15 5.53
N ILE A 243 -4.16 -6.38 5.33
CA ILE A 243 -2.86 -6.85 4.82
C ILE A 243 -1.99 -7.35 5.97
N LEU A 244 -1.94 -6.60 7.07
CA LEU A 244 -1.16 -6.90 8.26
C LEU A 244 -2.07 -7.50 9.34
N PRO A 245 -1.51 -8.06 10.44
CA PRO A 245 -2.33 -8.49 11.57
C PRO A 245 -3.12 -7.32 12.17
N PRO A 246 -4.24 -7.59 12.86
CA PRO A 246 -5.06 -6.56 13.49
C PRO A 246 -4.24 -5.60 14.38
N PRO A 247 -4.49 -4.28 14.37
CA PRO A 247 -3.69 -3.32 15.13
C PRO A 247 -3.64 -3.56 16.63
N ASN A 248 -4.72 -4.10 17.21
CA ASN A 248 -4.80 -4.48 18.63
C ASN A 248 -3.84 -5.63 19.01
N GLU A 249 -3.48 -6.48 18.04
CA GLU A 249 -2.54 -7.59 18.17
C GLU A 249 -1.10 -7.20 17.77
N CYS A 250 -0.88 -5.94 17.39
CA CYS A 250 0.42 -5.46 16.93
C CYS A 250 1.10 -4.53 17.94
N ILE A 251 2.42 -4.46 17.85
CA ILE A 251 3.27 -3.37 18.35
C ILE A 251 3.96 -2.79 17.11
N TYR A 252 3.78 -1.49 16.87
CA TYR A 252 4.37 -0.82 15.71
C TYR A 252 5.66 -0.08 16.09
N ILE A 253 6.68 -0.23 15.26
CA ILE A 253 7.91 0.56 15.29
C ILE A 253 8.01 1.29 13.96
N PHE A 254 7.95 2.62 13.99
CA PHE A 254 8.17 3.46 12.81
C PHE A 254 9.62 3.96 12.81
N ASP A 255 10.47 3.32 12.02
CA ASP A 255 11.87 3.73 11.85
C ASP A 255 11.96 4.87 10.82
N GLU A 256 12.85 5.83 11.05
CA GLU A 256 12.89 7.09 10.30
C GLU A 256 11.53 7.80 10.24
N GLY A 257 10.83 7.84 11.39
CA GLY A 257 9.48 8.38 11.53
C GLY A 257 9.29 9.85 11.10
N HIS A 258 10.36 10.59 10.82
CA HIS A 258 10.29 11.92 10.22
C HIS A 258 9.67 11.91 8.80
N HIS A 259 9.67 10.76 8.11
CA HIS A 259 8.95 10.59 6.83
C HIS A 259 7.45 10.32 6.99
N LEU A 260 7.00 9.94 8.18
CA LEU A 260 5.62 9.50 8.44
C LEU A 260 4.56 10.58 8.15
N PRO A 261 4.74 11.86 8.52
CA PRO A 261 3.70 12.88 8.30
C PRO A 261 3.35 13.07 6.83
N LEU A 262 4.37 13.18 5.97
CA LEU A 262 4.16 13.37 4.53
C LEU A 262 3.46 12.15 3.91
N LYS A 263 3.91 10.95 4.27
CA LYS A 263 3.29 9.71 3.79
C LYS A 263 1.85 9.57 4.27
N ALA A 264 1.59 9.88 5.54
CA ALA A 264 0.23 9.85 6.09
C ALA A 264 -0.69 10.80 5.31
N ILE A 265 -0.28 12.05 5.08
CA ILE A 265 -1.07 13.00 4.27
C ILE A 265 -1.43 12.39 2.91
N ASN A 266 -0.47 11.77 2.21
CA ASN A 266 -0.72 11.18 0.90
C ASN A 266 -1.72 10.00 0.95
N HIS A 267 -1.58 9.10 1.93
CA HIS A 267 -2.48 7.93 2.08
C HIS A 267 -3.89 8.29 2.54
N PHE A 268 -4.03 9.34 3.35
CA PHE A 268 -5.32 9.84 3.83
C PHE A 268 -5.86 11.00 2.98
N SER A 269 -5.31 11.21 1.78
CA SER A 269 -5.79 12.20 0.81
C SER A 269 -6.57 11.55 -0.32
N TYR A 270 -7.57 12.28 -0.81
CA TYR A 270 -8.26 11.97 -2.05
C TYR A 270 -7.96 13.08 -3.06
N SER A 271 -7.74 12.70 -4.31
CA SER A 271 -7.57 13.63 -5.41
C SER A 271 -8.68 13.43 -6.43
N PHE A 272 -9.17 14.54 -6.97
CA PHE A 272 -10.16 14.55 -8.04
C PHE A 272 -9.57 15.33 -9.21
N GLN A 273 -9.27 14.62 -10.30
CA GLN A 273 -8.73 15.23 -11.51
C GLN A 273 -9.89 15.67 -12.41
N ILE A 274 -10.13 16.98 -12.49
CA ILE A 274 -11.20 17.61 -13.27
C ILE A 274 -11.17 17.13 -14.73
N ASN A 275 -10.07 17.42 -15.45
CA ASN A 275 -9.97 17.13 -16.88
C ASN A 275 -9.98 15.62 -17.21
N SER A 276 -9.36 14.80 -16.36
CA SER A 276 -9.37 13.34 -16.54
C SER A 276 -10.76 12.76 -16.33
N THR A 277 -11.54 13.32 -15.39
CA THR A 277 -12.92 12.87 -15.13
C THR A 277 -13.85 13.21 -16.30
N ILE A 278 -13.74 14.42 -16.88
CA ILE A 278 -14.52 14.79 -18.07
C ILE A 278 -14.24 13.82 -19.22
N LYS A 279 -12.95 13.57 -19.52
CA LYS A 279 -12.55 12.62 -20.56
C LYS A 279 -13.05 11.20 -20.27
N TRP A 280 -13.01 10.77 -19.01
CA TRP A 280 -13.51 9.45 -18.60
C TRP A 280 -15.02 9.33 -18.82
N LEU A 281 -15.81 10.36 -18.52
CA LEU A 281 -17.26 10.38 -18.77
C LEU A 281 -17.57 10.27 -20.27
N ASP A 282 -16.83 10.99 -21.12
CA ASP A 282 -16.99 10.95 -22.57
C ASP A 282 -16.63 9.57 -23.15
N GLN A 283 -15.53 8.97 -22.65
CA GLN A 283 -15.12 7.62 -23.02
C GLN A 283 -16.17 6.59 -22.58
N LEU A 284 -16.68 6.69 -21.36
CA LEU A 284 -17.69 5.77 -20.82
C LEU A 284 -18.96 5.80 -21.65
N ASN A 285 -19.41 6.99 -22.08
CA ASN A 285 -20.54 7.13 -22.99
C ASN A 285 -20.32 6.36 -24.30
N SER A 286 -19.13 6.48 -24.89
CA SER A 286 -18.76 5.78 -26.13
C SER A 286 -18.74 4.25 -25.94
N THR A 287 -18.17 3.78 -24.83
CA THR A 287 -18.10 2.36 -24.50
C THR A 287 -19.46 1.74 -24.24
N LEU A 288 -20.35 2.44 -23.52
CA LEU A 288 -21.72 1.96 -23.28
C LEU A 288 -22.51 1.81 -24.58
N ASN A 289 -22.38 2.75 -25.52
CA ASN A 289 -23.04 2.66 -26.83
C ASN A 289 -22.52 1.46 -27.65
N ASN A 290 -21.23 1.18 -27.60
CA ASN A 290 -20.64 -0.02 -28.22
C ASN A 290 -21.13 -1.30 -27.53
N PHE A 291 -21.30 -1.30 -26.21
CA PHE A 291 -21.84 -2.45 -25.48
C PHE A 291 -23.28 -2.75 -25.92
N VAL A 292 -24.14 -1.74 -26.08
CA VAL A 292 -25.52 -1.94 -26.55
C VAL A 292 -25.57 -2.58 -27.93
N SER A 293 -24.73 -2.10 -28.86
CA SER A 293 -24.73 -2.58 -30.25
C SER A 293 -24.26 -4.04 -30.36
N LEU A 294 -23.30 -4.45 -29.53
CA LEU A 294 -22.72 -5.80 -29.54
C LEU A 294 -23.51 -6.81 -28.71
N ALA A 295 -23.82 -6.47 -27.46
CA ALA A 295 -24.38 -7.42 -26.48
C ALA A 295 -25.90 -7.50 -26.50
N LYS A 296 -26.60 -6.52 -27.10
CA LYS A 296 -28.07 -6.40 -27.11
C LYS A 296 -28.67 -6.69 -25.72
N PRO A 297 -28.29 -5.91 -24.70
CA PRO A 297 -28.68 -6.18 -23.32
C PRO A 297 -30.21 -6.02 -23.13
N PRO A 298 -30.78 -6.52 -22.01
CA PRO A 298 -32.19 -6.33 -21.68
C PRO A 298 -32.64 -4.87 -21.79
N VAL A 299 -33.92 -4.65 -22.10
CA VAL A 299 -34.53 -3.32 -22.30
C VAL A 299 -34.25 -2.35 -21.14
N GLN A 300 -34.19 -2.86 -19.91
CA GLN A 300 -33.89 -2.08 -18.71
C GLN A 300 -32.50 -1.43 -18.76
N ILE A 301 -31.50 -2.17 -19.26
CA ILE A 301 -30.12 -1.68 -19.41
C ILE A 301 -30.03 -0.72 -20.61
N GLN A 302 -30.76 -0.98 -21.70
CA GLN A 302 -30.79 -0.08 -22.86
C GLN A 302 -31.38 1.30 -22.49
N GLN A 303 -32.51 1.32 -21.77
CA GLN A 303 -33.13 2.57 -21.30
C GLN A 303 -32.22 3.37 -20.36
N PHE A 304 -31.36 2.69 -19.60
CA PHE A 304 -30.36 3.36 -18.79
C PHE A 304 -29.28 4.00 -19.66
N ILE A 305 -28.73 3.25 -20.61
CA ILE A 305 -27.66 3.73 -21.48
C ILE A 305 -28.14 4.92 -22.33
N GLU A 306 -29.40 4.95 -22.74
CA GLU A 306 -30.00 6.11 -23.41
C GLU A 306 -30.09 7.37 -22.53
N LYS A 307 -30.23 7.22 -21.21
CA LYS A 307 -30.29 8.33 -20.24
C LYS A 307 -28.91 8.78 -19.74
N PHE A 308 -27.87 7.98 -19.97
CA PHE A 308 -26.51 8.28 -19.53
C PHE A 308 -25.94 9.59 -20.12
N PRO A 309 -26.11 9.91 -21.43
CA PRO A 309 -25.56 11.14 -22.00
C PRO A 309 -26.07 12.42 -21.33
N GLU A 310 -27.35 12.46 -20.95
CA GLU A 310 -27.93 13.60 -20.23
C GLU A 310 -27.31 13.74 -18.83
N GLN A 311 -27.18 12.63 -18.09
CA GLN A 311 -26.53 12.62 -16.77
C GLN A 311 -25.05 13.01 -16.85
N ALA A 312 -24.31 12.52 -17.85
CA ALA A 312 -22.92 12.86 -18.06
C ALA A 312 -22.74 14.36 -18.38
N LYS A 313 -23.66 14.93 -19.18
CA LYS A 313 -23.68 16.36 -19.48
C LYS A 313 -23.93 17.22 -18.23
N ASP A 314 -24.89 16.82 -17.39
CA ASP A 314 -25.17 17.51 -16.12
C ASP A 314 -23.93 17.50 -15.20
N ILE A 315 -23.27 16.34 -15.08
CA ILE A 315 -22.03 16.21 -14.28
C ILE A 315 -20.92 17.08 -14.87
N ASN A 316 -20.70 17.05 -16.18
CA ASN A 316 -19.69 17.87 -16.84
C ASN A 316 -19.93 19.37 -16.62
N GLN A 317 -21.18 19.82 -16.63
CA GLN A 317 -21.53 21.21 -16.35
C GLN A 317 -21.19 21.61 -14.91
N GLU A 318 -21.48 20.75 -13.93
CA GLU A 318 -21.11 21.01 -12.53
C GLU A 318 -19.58 20.99 -12.29
N ILE A 319 -18.85 20.15 -13.04
CA ILE A 319 -17.38 20.14 -13.02
C ILE A 319 -16.83 21.45 -13.59
N GLN A 320 -17.38 21.95 -14.70
CA GLN A 320 -16.98 23.24 -15.29
C GLN A 320 -17.31 24.43 -14.38
N ASN A 321 -18.43 24.39 -13.66
CA ASN A 321 -18.76 25.38 -12.63
C ASN A 321 -17.70 25.37 -11.52
N LEU A 322 -17.28 24.19 -11.06
CA LEU A 322 -16.22 24.05 -10.07
C LEU A 322 -14.89 24.61 -10.58
N GLU A 323 -14.50 24.31 -11.81
CA GLU A 323 -13.28 24.85 -12.45
C GLU A 323 -13.32 26.39 -12.53
N THR A 324 -14.48 26.95 -12.86
CA THR A 324 -14.71 28.40 -12.89
C THR A 324 -14.56 29.02 -11.50
N ILE A 325 -15.13 28.41 -10.46
CA ILE A 325 -14.99 28.89 -9.07
C ILE A 325 -13.51 28.83 -8.63
N VAL A 326 -12.81 27.74 -8.93
CA VAL A 326 -11.41 27.55 -8.57
C VAL A 326 -10.50 28.55 -9.30
N SER A 327 -10.74 28.83 -10.59
CA SER A 327 -9.96 29.82 -11.34
C SER A 327 -10.20 31.26 -10.88
N GLN A 328 -11.37 31.56 -10.32
CA GLN A 328 -11.70 32.87 -9.75
C GLN A 328 -11.11 33.08 -8.35
N PHE A 329 -10.70 32.00 -7.67
CA PHE A 329 -10.00 32.11 -6.40
C PHE A 329 -8.62 32.73 -6.63
N GLN A 330 -8.45 33.98 -6.17
CA GLN A 330 -7.13 34.60 -6.10
C GLN A 330 -6.34 33.89 -4.99
N PHE A 331 -5.47 32.97 -5.39
CA PHE A 331 -4.55 32.31 -4.48
C PHE A 331 -3.50 33.36 -4.04
N PRO A 332 -3.50 33.82 -2.77
CA PRO A 332 -2.55 34.84 -2.34
C PRO A 332 -1.12 34.32 -2.50
N GLU A 333 -0.26 35.08 -3.20
CA GLU A 333 1.06 34.66 -3.67
C GLU A 333 2.07 34.22 -2.59
N ASN A 334 1.75 34.27 -1.30
CA ASN A 334 2.73 34.06 -0.22
C ASN A 334 2.21 33.28 1.00
N LYS A 335 1.22 32.39 0.84
CA LYS A 335 0.81 31.50 1.94
C LYS A 335 0.60 30.06 1.48
N PHE A 336 1.43 29.16 2.03
CA PHE A 336 1.29 27.69 1.99
C PHE A 336 1.42 26.99 0.62
N PHE A 337 2.34 27.45 -0.23
CA PHE A 337 2.84 26.59 -1.31
C PHE A 337 3.82 25.56 -0.72
N SER A 338 3.45 24.28 -0.72
CA SER A 338 4.45 23.22 -0.51
C SER A 338 5.16 23.01 -1.84
N PRO A 339 6.50 23.20 -1.94
CA PRO A 339 7.20 22.72 -3.11
C PRO A 339 7.00 21.20 -3.18
N THR A 340 6.44 20.72 -4.29
CA THR A 340 6.48 19.31 -4.65
C THR A 340 7.94 18.98 -4.95
N VAL A 341 8.62 18.31 -4.02
CA VAL A 341 9.84 17.58 -4.36
C VAL A 341 9.43 16.27 -5.04
N ASN A 342 8.82 16.38 -6.22
CA ASN A 342 8.72 15.25 -7.12
C ASN A 342 10.03 15.19 -7.89
N ASN A 343 10.83 14.15 -7.65
CA ASN A 343 12.12 13.87 -8.31
C ASN A 343 11.99 13.52 -9.82
N SER A 344 10.88 13.88 -10.46
CA SER A 344 10.66 13.70 -11.89
C SER A 344 10.46 15.07 -12.54
N ALA A 345 11.45 15.47 -13.34
CA ALA A 345 11.52 16.73 -14.05
C ALA A 345 10.25 17.04 -14.87
N SER A 346 9.76 18.28 -14.77
CA SER A 346 9.26 19.16 -15.86
C SER A 346 8.02 20.01 -15.56
N SER A 347 7.39 19.91 -14.38
CA SER A 347 6.34 20.88 -13.99
C SER A 347 6.28 21.04 -12.48
N GLN A 348 6.61 22.25 -12.00
CA GLN A 348 6.32 22.65 -10.62
C GLN A 348 4.81 22.86 -10.52
N GLU A 349 4.06 21.82 -10.19
CA GLU A 349 2.64 21.95 -9.85
C GLU A 349 2.53 22.76 -8.54
N GLN A 350 1.99 23.98 -8.64
CA GLN A 350 1.71 24.81 -7.48
C GLN A 350 0.52 24.23 -6.72
N ILE A 351 0.79 23.60 -5.57
CA ILE A 351 -0.24 23.10 -4.67
C ILE A 351 -0.60 24.20 -3.67
N TYR A 352 -1.79 24.75 -3.80
CA TYR A 352 -2.36 25.64 -2.78
C TYR A 352 -3.02 24.82 -1.66
N ARG A 353 -2.74 25.19 -0.40
CA ARG A 353 -3.37 24.59 0.77
C ARG A 353 -4.15 25.66 1.54
N PHE A 354 -5.41 25.38 1.84
CA PHE A 354 -6.20 26.23 2.71
C PHE A 354 -5.61 26.28 4.12
N GLU A 355 -5.63 27.45 4.73
CA GLU A 355 -5.15 27.66 6.10
C GLU A 355 -5.94 26.76 7.07
N PHE A 356 -5.23 25.94 7.85
CA PHE A 356 -5.80 24.91 8.73
C PHE A 356 -6.77 23.92 8.06
N GLY A 357 -6.71 23.76 6.74
CA GLY A 357 -7.64 22.91 5.98
C GLY A 357 -9.08 23.44 5.93
N GLN A 358 -9.30 24.73 6.23
CA GLN A 358 -10.62 25.34 6.18
C GLN A 358 -11.01 25.68 4.74
N ILE A 359 -11.83 24.81 4.14
CA ILE A 359 -12.32 24.98 2.77
C ILE A 359 -13.45 26.02 2.77
N PRO A 360 -13.41 27.04 1.88
CA PRO A 360 -14.48 28.02 1.71
C PRO A 360 -15.85 27.37 1.43
N ASP A 361 -16.91 27.95 2.00
CA ASP A 361 -18.27 27.41 1.87
C ASP A 361 -18.75 27.29 0.41
N VAL A 362 -18.31 28.20 -0.46
CA VAL A 362 -18.64 28.17 -1.90
C VAL A 362 -18.14 26.88 -2.56
N LEU A 363 -16.89 26.49 -2.28
CA LEU A 363 -16.31 25.24 -2.79
C LEU A 363 -16.97 24.03 -2.14
N LYS A 364 -17.23 24.10 -0.83
CA LYS A 364 -17.90 23.03 -0.09
C LYS A 364 -19.29 22.73 -0.66
N ASN A 365 -20.09 23.77 -0.92
CA ASN A 365 -21.43 23.62 -1.49
C ASN A 365 -21.36 23.04 -2.91
N GLN A 366 -20.46 23.53 -3.76
CA GLN A 366 -20.29 23.00 -5.11
C GLN A 366 -19.88 21.51 -5.08
N CYS A 367 -18.96 21.11 -4.21
CA CYS A 367 -18.59 19.71 -4.03
C CYS A 367 -19.76 18.85 -3.53
N GLN A 368 -20.64 19.37 -2.69
CA GLN A 368 -21.85 18.66 -2.25
C GLN A 368 -22.86 18.45 -3.38
N HIS A 369 -23.02 19.43 -4.28
CA HIS A 369 -23.83 19.27 -5.50
C HIS A 369 -23.26 18.18 -6.41
N LEU A 370 -21.94 18.22 -6.63
CA LEU A 370 -21.23 17.24 -7.43
C LEU A 370 -21.34 15.82 -6.84
N LEU A 371 -21.22 15.68 -5.52
CA LEU A 371 -21.36 14.40 -4.81
C LEU A 371 -22.73 13.76 -5.08
N LYS A 372 -23.82 14.52 -5.00
CA LYS A 372 -25.18 14.00 -5.27
C LYS A 372 -25.34 13.48 -6.70
N GLN A 373 -24.71 14.15 -7.68
CA GLN A 373 -24.75 13.70 -9.07
C GLN A 373 -23.96 12.40 -9.27
N PHE A 374 -22.77 12.29 -8.67
CA PHE A 374 -21.98 11.06 -8.71
C PHE A 374 -22.62 9.91 -7.93
N GLU A 375 -23.31 10.17 -6.82
CA GLU A 375 -24.08 9.15 -6.09
C GLU A 375 -25.21 8.59 -6.96
N LYS A 376 -25.94 9.46 -7.68
CA LYS A 376 -26.97 9.06 -8.64
C LYS A 376 -26.39 8.21 -9.77
N LEU A 377 -25.24 8.64 -10.33
CA LEU A 377 -24.52 7.89 -11.37
C LEU A 377 -24.09 6.51 -10.88
N SER A 378 -23.43 6.46 -9.72
CA SER A 378 -22.91 5.24 -9.09
C SER A 378 -24.04 4.25 -8.79
N GLY A 379 -25.16 4.74 -8.23
CA GLY A 379 -26.34 3.94 -7.95
C GLY A 379 -26.90 3.27 -9.21
N HIS A 380 -26.92 3.99 -10.34
CA HIS A 380 -27.37 3.39 -11.60
C HIS A 380 -26.37 2.38 -12.18
N LEU A 381 -25.06 2.66 -12.14
CA LEU A 381 -24.03 1.73 -12.61
C LEU A 381 -24.00 0.43 -11.80
N LEU A 382 -24.21 0.52 -10.49
CA LEU A 382 -24.34 -0.65 -9.61
C LEU A 382 -25.55 -1.52 -10.00
N HIS A 383 -26.65 -0.91 -10.43
CA HIS A 383 -27.83 -1.64 -10.88
C HIS A 383 -27.52 -2.50 -12.12
N ILE A 384 -26.75 -1.97 -13.08
CA ILE A 384 -26.32 -2.72 -14.27
C ILE A 384 -25.48 -3.93 -13.90
N ASN A 385 -24.60 -3.83 -12.88
CA ASN A 385 -23.74 -4.94 -12.46
C ASN A 385 -24.53 -6.07 -11.75
N THR A 386 -25.74 -5.78 -11.28
CA THR A 386 -26.59 -6.74 -10.55
C THR A 386 -27.65 -7.43 -11.42
N VAL A 387 -27.95 -6.87 -12.59
CA VAL A 387 -28.91 -7.41 -13.59
C VAL A 387 -28.14 -8.21 -14.62
#